data_AF-A0A1X0BTN4-F1
#
_entry.id   AF-A0A1X0BTN4-F1
#
_cell.length_a   1.000
_cell.length_b   1.000
_cell.length_c   1.000
_cell.angle_alpha   90.00
_cell.angle_beta   90.00
_cell.angle_gamma   90.00
#
_symmetry.space_group_name_H-M   'P 1'
#
loop_
_entity.id
_entity.type
_entity.pdbx_description
1 polymer ?
#
loop_
_entity_poly.entity_id
_entity_poly.type
_entity_poly.pdbx_seq_one_letter_code
_entity_poly.pdbx_strand_id
1 'polypeptide(L)'
;MQPDNASGAVADIPLEDLRERYEDALAEIDLLKRDIEALHDIGIYNYRHPLENAVAYQDGLDSIRADIKKFIAEGRAIEASTRFTFDNSLAKGRKMTAELAKLMLRAYNAEAENCVRYVKAGNLPSAEKRLTGAATSIARYASMMEMHINPEYHALRLRELELTADYQMKVQEEREAAREERARLREEQQAERELRAERERLEKERAHYANVLAALSDSSADQDRREIEGKIAEIDGRIAENDYRTANIRAGYVYVISNVGSFGPNIVKIGLTRRLEPMDRVRELGDASVPFGFDVHALFFSDNAVSVEAELHRRFAHARVNRVNLRREYFYATPAEVKAALVEVAGNLLEFTEAAEAEQYHASELVRAGERGAEGISADRIDTAIQQAVLGE
;
A
#
# COMPACT_ATOMS: atom_id res chain seq x y z
N MET A 1 -0.28 -74.56 25.96
CA MET A 1 0.45 -73.42 26.55
C MET A 1 1.65 -73.12 25.66
N GLN A 2 1.46 -72.22 24.70
CA GLN A 2 2.51 -71.51 23.96
C GLN A 2 1.89 -70.17 23.55
N PRO A 3 2.54 -69.01 23.79
CA PRO A 3 2.04 -67.73 23.29
C PRO A 3 2.58 -67.46 21.87
N ASP A 4 1.67 -67.00 21.02
CA ASP A 4 1.90 -66.47 19.68
C ASP A 4 2.83 -65.25 19.73
N ASN A 5 3.82 -65.22 18.83
CA ASN A 5 4.71 -64.09 18.61
C ASN A 5 4.43 -63.53 17.21
N ALA A 6 3.58 -62.50 17.14
CA ALA A 6 3.31 -61.74 15.91
C ALA A 6 4.18 -60.48 15.93
N SER A 7 5.38 -60.54 15.34
CA SER A 7 6.13 -59.32 14.98
C SER A 7 5.62 -58.79 13.65
N GLY A 8 5.03 -57.60 13.66
CA GLY A 8 4.61 -56.88 12.44
C GLY A 8 5.80 -56.53 11.56
N ALA A 9 5.69 -56.83 10.27
CA ALA A 9 6.64 -56.46 9.25
C ALA A 9 6.56 -54.94 8.98
N VAL A 10 7.66 -54.22 9.24
CA VAL A 10 7.89 -52.90 8.66
C VAL A 10 8.42 -53.13 7.25
N ALA A 11 7.74 -52.59 6.24
CA ALA A 11 8.15 -52.72 4.84
C ALA A 11 9.48 -51.98 4.62
N ASP A 12 10.53 -52.71 4.23
CA ASP A 12 11.81 -52.16 3.77
C ASP A 12 11.60 -51.41 2.45
N ILE A 13 11.54 -50.09 2.50
CA ILE A 13 11.59 -49.24 1.29
C ILE A 13 13.07 -49.13 0.88
N PRO A 14 13.45 -49.48 -0.36
CA PRO A 14 14.84 -49.39 -0.81
C PRO A 14 15.36 -47.95 -0.71
N LEU A 15 16.60 -47.81 -0.25
CA LEU A 15 17.24 -46.50 -0.01
C LEU A 15 17.31 -45.62 -1.27
N GLU A 16 17.40 -46.24 -2.46
CA GLU A 16 17.32 -45.56 -3.76
C GLU A 16 15.95 -44.90 -4.00
N ASP A 17 14.83 -45.60 -3.75
CA ASP A 17 13.47 -45.09 -3.94
C ASP A 17 13.16 -43.95 -2.94
N LEU A 18 13.67 -44.06 -1.71
CA LEU A 18 13.57 -42.98 -0.74
C LEU A 18 14.37 -41.73 -1.16
N ARG A 19 15.51 -41.92 -1.82
CA ARG A 19 16.38 -40.83 -2.28
C ARG A 19 15.78 -40.14 -3.51
N GLU A 20 15.18 -40.90 -4.43
CA GLU A 20 14.47 -40.36 -5.59
C GLU A 20 13.27 -39.52 -5.16
N ARG A 21 12.43 -40.03 -4.24
CA ARG A 21 11.31 -39.27 -3.67
C ARG A 21 11.75 -38.02 -2.90
N TYR A 22 12.92 -38.07 -2.26
CA TYR A 22 13.49 -36.91 -1.57
C TYR A 22 13.93 -35.82 -2.55
N GLU A 23 14.58 -36.19 -3.66
CA GLU A 23 14.97 -35.26 -4.72
C GLU A 23 13.75 -34.67 -5.44
N ASP A 24 12.71 -35.47 -5.72
CA ASP A 24 11.46 -34.98 -6.31
C ASP A 24 10.74 -34.00 -5.39
N ALA A 25 10.66 -34.29 -4.09
CA ALA A 25 10.07 -33.39 -3.11
C ALA A 25 10.88 -32.09 -2.98
N LEU A 26 12.22 -32.14 -3.06
CA LEU A 26 13.06 -30.94 -3.10
C LEU A 26 12.80 -30.11 -4.35
N ALA A 27 12.66 -30.74 -5.52
CA ALA A 27 12.35 -30.05 -6.76
C ALA A 27 10.97 -29.38 -6.73
N GLU A 28 9.95 -30.04 -6.16
CA GLU A 28 8.62 -29.48 -5.97
C GLU A 28 8.61 -28.32 -4.98
N ILE A 29 9.34 -28.43 -3.87
CA ILE A 29 9.54 -27.34 -2.90
C ILE A 29 10.24 -26.15 -3.54
N ASP A 30 11.26 -26.37 -4.37
CA ASP A 30 11.97 -25.29 -5.07
C ASP A 30 11.09 -24.62 -6.13
N LEU A 31 10.23 -25.36 -6.82
CA LEU A 31 9.23 -24.80 -7.74
C LEU A 31 8.24 -23.92 -6.98
N LEU A 32 7.68 -24.43 -5.87
CA LEU A 32 6.74 -23.68 -5.02
C LEU A 32 7.40 -22.42 -4.42
N LYS A 33 8.66 -22.50 -4.01
CA LYS A 33 9.42 -21.34 -3.54
C LYS A 33 9.60 -20.30 -4.65
N ARG A 34 9.93 -20.71 -5.87
CA ARG A 34 10.03 -19.81 -7.02
C ARG A 34 8.70 -19.17 -7.38
N ASP A 35 7.59 -19.90 -7.27
CA ASP A 35 6.24 -19.35 -7.47
C ASP A 35 5.87 -18.35 -6.37
N ILE A 36 6.24 -18.62 -5.11
CA ILE A 36 6.07 -17.67 -3.99
C ILE A 36 6.94 -16.42 -4.17
N GLU A 37 8.19 -16.58 -4.62
CA GLU A 37 9.09 -15.48 -4.95
C GLU A 37 8.57 -14.67 -6.15
N ALA A 38 8.02 -15.32 -7.18
CA ALA A 38 7.36 -14.66 -8.30
C ALA A 38 6.09 -13.90 -7.87
N LEU A 39 5.35 -14.40 -6.89
CA LEU A 39 4.21 -13.68 -6.28
C LEU A 39 4.66 -12.47 -5.46
N HIS A 40 5.83 -12.54 -4.80
CA HIS A 40 6.46 -11.37 -4.17
C HIS A 40 6.86 -10.31 -5.20
N ASP A 41 7.35 -10.73 -6.38
CA ASP A 41 7.65 -9.81 -7.50
C ASP A 41 6.39 -9.17 -8.10
N ILE A 42 5.21 -9.78 -7.91
CA ILE A 42 3.89 -9.23 -8.31
C ILE A 42 3.27 -8.34 -7.20
N GLY A 43 3.96 -8.16 -6.07
CA GLY A 43 3.56 -7.26 -5.00
C GLY A 43 2.52 -7.82 -4.03
N ILE A 44 2.15 -9.11 -4.12
CA ILE A 44 1.28 -9.76 -3.14
C ILE A 44 2.17 -10.23 -1.99
N TYR A 45 2.08 -9.57 -0.83
CA TYR A 45 2.78 -10.01 0.37
C TYR A 45 2.10 -11.25 0.96
N ASN A 46 2.78 -12.39 0.90
CA ASN A 46 2.32 -13.59 1.58
C ASN A 46 2.85 -13.58 3.02
N TYR A 47 1.95 -13.31 3.97
CA TYR A 47 2.24 -13.47 5.39
C TYR A 47 2.72 -14.90 5.63
N ARG A 48 3.92 -15.06 6.20
CA ARG A 48 4.48 -16.39 6.50
C ARG A 48 3.87 -16.96 7.78
N HIS A 49 3.35 -16.10 8.65
CA HIS A 49 2.70 -16.48 9.89
C HIS A 49 1.18 -16.30 9.83
N PRO A 50 0.36 -17.26 10.30
CA PRO A 50 -1.11 -17.20 10.27
C PRO A 50 -1.74 -16.21 11.28
N LEU A 51 -0.97 -15.30 11.88
CA LEU A 51 -1.51 -14.40 12.91
C LEU A 51 -2.33 -13.29 12.25
N GLU A 52 -3.49 -12.99 12.83
CA GLU A 52 -4.50 -12.19 12.16
C GLU A 52 -4.39 -10.69 12.43
N ASN A 53 -3.75 -10.27 13.52
CA ASN A 53 -3.70 -8.88 13.95
C ASN A 53 -2.39 -8.51 14.65
N ALA A 54 -2.11 -7.21 14.73
CA ALA A 54 -0.91 -6.66 15.33
C ALA A 54 -0.64 -7.15 16.77
N VAL A 55 -1.68 -7.39 17.59
CA VAL A 55 -1.54 -7.86 18.97
C VAL A 55 -1.05 -9.31 19.01
N ALA A 56 -1.62 -10.17 18.18
CA ALA A 56 -1.24 -11.57 18.10
C ALA A 56 0.23 -11.74 17.64
N TYR A 57 0.70 -10.85 16.74
CA TYR A 57 2.11 -10.75 16.37
C TYR A 57 3.01 -10.30 17.52
N GLN A 58 2.57 -9.34 18.34
CA GLN A 58 3.33 -8.91 19.53
C GLN A 58 3.47 -10.05 20.54
N ASP A 59 2.40 -10.78 20.82
CA ASP A 59 2.41 -11.94 21.72
C ASP A 59 3.38 -13.03 21.22
N GLY A 60 3.36 -13.31 19.91
CA GLY A 60 4.31 -14.24 19.29
C GLY A 60 5.77 -13.79 19.40
N LEU A 61 6.04 -12.49 19.19
CA LEU A 61 7.38 -11.91 19.36
C LEU A 61 7.85 -11.99 20.81
N ASP A 62 6.95 -11.78 21.77
CA ASP A 62 7.27 -11.87 23.19
C ASP A 62 7.55 -13.31 23.63
N SER A 63 6.84 -14.30 23.08
CA SER A 63 7.16 -15.73 23.25
C SER A 63 8.57 -16.04 22.71
N ILE A 64 8.89 -15.60 21.49
CA ILE A 64 10.22 -15.81 20.89
C ILE A 64 11.32 -15.16 21.76
N ARG A 65 11.09 -13.93 22.24
CA ARG A 65 12.03 -13.24 23.14
C ARG A 65 12.23 -13.99 24.46
N ALA A 66 11.18 -14.60 25.01
CA ALA A 66 11.28 -15.42 26.21
C ALA A 66 12.16 -16.66 25.97
N ASP A 67 11.98 -17.34 24.83
CA ASP A 67 12.79 -18.50 24.46
C ASP A 67 14.26 -18.11 24.20
N ILE A 68 14.51 -16.98 23.54
CA ILE A 68 15.87 -16.43 23.34
C ILE A 68 16.55 -16.21 24.69
N LYS A 69 15.86 -15.57 25.64
CA LYS A 69 16.38 -15.35 27.00
C LYS A 69 16.69 -16.67 27.71
N LYS A 70 15.85 -17.69 27.55
CA LYS A 70 16.05 -19.02 28.12
C LYS A 70 17.32 -19.68 27.56
N PHE A 71 17.53 -19.68 26.25
CA PHE A 71 18.75 -20.21 25.62
C PHE A 71 20.02 -19.52 26.14
N ILE A 72 19.98 -18.20 26.31
CA ILE A 72 21.11 -17.42 26.85
C ILE A 72 21.36 -17.77 28.32
N ALA A 73 20.31 -17.80 29.14
CA ALA A 73 20.41 -18.09 30.57
C ALA A 73 20.92 -19.51 30.87
N GLU A 74 20.52 -20.49 30.05
CA GLU A 74 20.97 -21.87 30.13
C GLU A 74 22.35 -22.10 29.49
N GLY A 75 22.94 -21.08 28.85
CA GLY A 75 24.23 -21.19 28.17
C GLY A 75 24.22 -22.07 26.92
N ARG A 76 23.04 -22.31 26.32
CA ARG A 76 22.84 -23.19 25.15
C ARG A 76 22.89 -22.48 23.80
N ALA A 77 23.04 -21.14 23.78
CA ALA A 77 23.05 -20.36 22.54
C ALA A 77 24.30 -20.60 21.67
N ILE A 78 25.39 -21.10 22.26
CA ILE A 78 26.62 -21.49 21.56
C ILE A 78 27.00 -22.89 21.99
N GLU A 79 27.37 -23.70 21.00
CA GLU A 79 27.98 -25.00 21.20
C GLU A 79 29.47 -24.90 20.95
N ALA A 80 30.28 -25.56 21.79
CA ALA A 80 31.73 -25.60 21.65
C ALA A 80 32.29 -26.89 22.26
N SER A 81 33.42 -27.34 21.75
CA SER A 81 34.11 -28.54 22.24
C SER A 81 34.69 -28.32 23.64
N THR A 82 34.52 -29.31 24.52
CA THR A 82 35.09 -29.30 25.88
C THR A 82 36.50 -29.90 25.95
N ARG A 83 37.01 -30.38 24.82
CA ARG A 83 38.30 -31.10 24.72
C ARG A 83 39.49 -30.19 24.50
N PHE A 84 39.26 -28.90 24.24
CA PHE A 84 40.31 -27.94 23.99
C PHE A 84 41.17 -27.71 25.25
N THR A 85 42.48 -27.86 25.11
CA THR A 85 43.47 -27.56 26.16
C THR A 85 44.23 -26.28 25.82
N PHE A 86 44.45 -25.43 26.82
CA PHE A 86 45.32 -24.26 26.69
C PHE A 86 46.46 -24.40 27.69
N ASP A 87 47.71 -24.28 27.21
CA ASP A 87 48.91 -24.42 28.06
C ASP A 87 48.88 -25.73 28.88
N ASN A 88 48.61 -26.85 28.18
CA ASN A 88 48.43 -28.20 28.76
C ASN A 88 47.38 -28.30 29.89
N SER A 89 46.46 -27.33 29.99
CA SER A 89 45.41 -27.30 31.01
C SER A 89 44.02 -27.27 30.37
N LEU A 90 43.23 -28.31 30.64
CA LEU A 90 41.80 -28.35 30.31
C LEU A 90 41.01 -27.26 31.04
N ALA A 91 41.39 -26.93 32.28
CA ALA A 91 40.71 -25.88 33.04
C ALA A 91 40.93 -24.50 32.42
N LYS A 92 42.16 -24.17 32.00
CA LYS A 92 42.46 -22.93 31.27
C LYS A 92 41.77 -22.90 29.90
N GLY A 93 41.74 -24.04 29.19
CA GLY A 93 41.03 -24.21 27.93
C GLY A 93 39.53 -23.90 28.06
N ARG A 94 38.84 -24.56 29.01
CA ARG A 94 37.42 -24.29 29.30
C ARG A 94 37.13 -22.83 29.61
N LYS A 95 37.98 -22.18 30.41
CA LYS A 95 37.84 -20.75 30.73
C LYS A 95 37.96 -19.88 29.47
N MET A 96 38.97 -20.13 28.64
CA MET A 96 39.17 -19.39 27.39
C MET A 96 38.00 -19.58 26.42
N THR A 97 37.52 -20.83 26.24
CA THR A 97 36.37 -21.14 25.39
C THR A 97 35.11 -20.43 25.88
N ALA A 98 34.86 -20.38 27.20
CA ALA A 98 33.70 -19.68 27.75
C ALA A 98 33.74 -18.16 27.51
N GLU A 99 34.89 -17.52 27.69
CA GLU A 99 35.05 -16.07 27.42
C GLU A 99 34.87 -15.76 25.93
N LEU A 100 35.45 -16.58 25.05
CA LEU A 100 35.30 -16.42 23.61
C LEU A 100 33.85 -16.65 23.16
N ALA A 101 33.17 -17.66 23.69
CA ALA A 101 31.75 -17.91 23.42
C ALA A 101 30.91 -16.69 23.81
N LYS A 102 31.14 -16.11 25.00
CA LYS A 102 30.43 -14.90 25.44
C LYS A 102 30.64 -13.71 24.50
N LEU A 103 31.86 -13.52 23.99
CA LEU A 103 32.17 -12.46 23.03
C LEU A 103 31.48 -12.71 21.67
N MET A 104 31.56 -13.93 21.15
CA MET A 104 30.94 -14.30 19.86
C MET A 104 29.42 -14.20 19.92
N LEU A 105 28.80 -14.65 21.02
CA LEU A 105 27.36 -14.53 21.23
C LEU A 105 26.92 -13.07 21.26
N ARG A 106 27.70 -12.19 21.91
CA ARG A 106 27.42 -10.75 21.90
C ARG A 106 27.49 -10.17 20.50
N ALA A 107 28.50 -10.53 19.71
CA ALA A 107 28.63 -10.07 18.33
C ALA A 107 27.47 -10.55 17.46
N TYR A 108 27.10 -11.84 17.57
CA TYR A 108 25.95 -12.41 16.87
C TYR A 108 24.64 -11.73 17.25
N ASN A 109 24.38 -11.54 18.55
CA ASN A 109 23.15 -10.91 19.02
C ASN A 109 23.05 -9.45 18.57
N ALA A 110 24.16 -8.70 18.57
CA ALA A 110 24.17 -7.33 18.04
C ALA A 110 23.82 -7.29 16.54
N GLU A 111 24.31 -8.24 15.76
CA GLU A 111 23.96 -8.36 14.34
C GLU A 111 22.49 -8.73 14.15
N ALA A 112 21.99 -9.66 14.96
CA ALA A 112 20.61 -10.08 14.93
C ALA A 112 19.65 -8.94 15.35
N GLU A 113 19.98 -8.16 16.39
CA GLU A 113 19.21 -6.98 16.81
C GLU A 113 19.17 -5.90 15.72
N ASN A 114 20.29 -5.68 15.03
CA ASN A 114 20.32 -4.79 13.87
C ASN A 114 19.42 -5.30 12.74
N CYS A 115 19.44 -6.60 12.46
CA CYS A 115 18.54 -7.20 11.46
C CYS A 115 17.07 -6.99 11.87
N VAL A 116 16.68 -7.30 13.11
CA VAL A 116 15.31 -7.09 13.62
C VAL A 116 14.89 -5.61 13.52
N ARG A 117 15.79 -4.67 13.80
CA ARG A 117 15.49 -3.24 13.76
C ARG A 117 15.16 -2.73 12.35
N TYR A 118 15.75 -3.32 11.31
CA TYR A 118 15.67 -2.80 9.94
C TYR A 118 14.98 -3.75 8.95
N VAL A 119 14.58 -4.94 9.40
CA VAL A 119 13.82 -5.87 8.57
C VAL A 119 12.47 -5.28 8.22
N LYS A 120 12.08 -5.47 6.96
CA LYS A 120 10.81 -5.14 6.32
C LYS A 120 10.45 -6.31 5.41
N ALA A 121 9.17 -6.39 5.04
CA ALA A 121 8.66 -7.35 4.05
C ALA A 121 9.60 -7.56 2.84
N GLY A 122 10.00 -6.46 2.19
CA GLY A 122 10.81 -6.51 0.96
C GLY A 122 12.30 -6.82 1.13
N ASN A 123 12.85 -6.83 2.36
CA ASN A 123 14.28 -7.10 2.58
C ASN A 123 14.56 -8.30 3.51
N LEU A 124 13.52 -9.06 3.88
CA LEU A 124 13.63 -10.23 4.76
C LEU A 124 14.70 -11.24 4.29
N PRO A 125 14.76 -11.67 3.01
CA PRO A 125 15.79 -12.61 2.55
C PRO A 125 17.23 -12.07 2.73
N SER A 126 17.40 -10.76 2.58
CA SER A 126 18.71 -10.11 2.79
C SER A 126 19.09 -10.07 4.26
N ALA A 127 18.12 -9.83 5.16
CA ALA A 127 18.32 -9.87 6.61
C ALA A 127 18.64 -11.30 7.10
N GLU A 128 17.92 -12.31 6.62
CA GLU A 128 18.18 -13.73 6.89
C GLU A 128 19.60 -14.11 6.44
N LYS A 129 19.98 -13.81 5.19
CA LYS A 129 21.32 -14.08 4.65
C LYS A 129 22.43 -13.41 5.48
N ARG A 130 22.19 -12.18 5.93
CA ARG A 130 23.15 -11.43 6.76
C ARG A 130 23.35 -12.08 8.13
N LEU A 131 22.26 -12.48 8.78
CA LEU A 131 22.31 -13.17 10.07
C LEU A 131 22.97 -14.55 9.97
N THR A 132 22.63 -15.33 8.94
CA THR A 132 23.26 -16.62 8.65
C THR A 132 24.75 -16.46 8.34
N GLY A 133 25.12 -15.41 7.60
CA GLY A 133 26.53 -15.07 7.34
C GLY A 133 27.32 -14.77 8.62
N ALA A 134 26.69 -14.15 9.62
CA ALA A 134 27.31 -13.92 10.92
C ALA A 134 27.55 -15.23 11.68
N ALA A 135 26.56 -16.13 11.72
CA ALA A 135 26.71 -17.45 12.34
C ALA A 135 27.85 -18.27 11.68
N THR A 136 27.89 -18.30 10.34
CA THR A 136 28.94 -18.97 9.57
C THR A 136 30.32 -18.36 9.80
N SER A 137 30.41 -17.04 9.91
CA SER A 137 31.68 -16.35 10.19
C SER A 137 32.23 -16.71 11.57
N ILE A 138 31.35 -16.78 12.58
CA ILE A 138 31.71 -17.22 13.94
C ILE A 138 32.23 -18.66 13.91
N ALA A 139 31.53 -19.58 13.25
CA ALA A 139 31.95 -20.97 13.13
C ALA A 139 33.33 -21.11 12.47
N ARG A 140 33.59 -20.29 11.44
CA ARG A 140 34.90 -20.25 10.77
C ARG A 140 36.00 -19.75 11.71
N TYR A 141 35.80 -18.63 12.41
CA TYR A 141 36.81 -18.04 13.29
C TYR A 141 37.10 -18.89 14.53
N ALA A 142 36.12 -19.64 15.01
CA ALA A 142 36.22 -20.44 16.21
C ALA A 142 36.31 -21.96 15.94
N SER A 143 36.65 -22.33 14.70
CA SER A 143 36.77 -23.71 14.22
C SER A 143 37.72 -24.58 15.05
N MET A 144 38.82 -24.01 15.57
CA MET A 144 39.77 -24.71 16.46
C MET A 144 39.13 -25.24 17.75
N MET A 145 38.00 -24.65 18.19
CA MET A 145 37.25 -25.07 19.37
C MET A 145 35.92 -25.76 18.99
N GLU A 146 35.72 -26.07 17.70
CA GLU A 146 34.46 -26.56 17.12
C GLU A 146 33.25 -25.70 17.54
N MET A 147 33.48 -24.40 17.73
CA MET A 147 32.50 -23.49 18.31
C MET A 147 31.60 -22.92 17.21
N HIS A 148 30.29 -22.98 17.43
CA HIS A 148 29.30 -22.45 16.51
C HIS A 148 28.03 -22.00 17.25
N ILE A 149 27.21 -21.18 16.59
CA ILE A 149 25.89 -20.81 17.12
C ILE A 149 25.01 -22.06 17.09
N ASN A 150 24.34 -22.36 18.21
CA ASN A 150 23.42 -23.50 18.28
C ASN A 150 22.34 -23.38 17.16
N PRO A 151 22.10 -24.44 16.37
CA PRO A 151 21.15 -24.37 15.25
C PRO A 151 19.71 -24.01 15.65
N GLU A 152 19.23 -24.49 16.80
CA GLU A 152 17.89 -24.15 17.31
C GLU A 152 17.80 -22.67 17.70
N TYR A 153 18.85 -22.14 18.35
CA TYR A 153 18.94 -20.72 18.68
C TYR A 153 19.00 -19.84 17.42
N HIS A 154 19.74 -20.27 16.39
CA HIS A 154 19.79 -19.58 15.11
C HIS A 154 18.42 -19.57 14.42
N ALA A 155 17.75 -20.72 14.35
CA ALA A 155 16.41 -20.84 13.79
C ALA A 155 15.39 -19.95 14.53
N LEU A 156 15.48 -19.86 15.86
CA LEU A 156 14.64 -18.98 16.67
C LEU A 156 14.84 -17.50 16.30
N ARG A 157 16.08 -17.06 16.06
CA ARG A 157 16.37 -15.69 15.62
C ARG A 157 15.95 -15.42 14.18
N LEU A 158 15.99 -16.42 13.29
CA LEU A 158 15.41 -16.28 11.94
C LEU A 158 13.89 -16.12 12.02
N ARG A 159 13.21 -16.93 12.84
CA ARG A 159 11.76 -16.81 13.08
C ARG A 159 11.38 -15.44 13.66
N GLU A 160 12.23 -14.87 14.52
CA GLU A 160 12.04 -13.50 15.00
C GLU A 160 12.06 -12.47 13.87
N LEU A 161 12.97 -12.60 12.89
CA LEU A 161 13.04 -11.73 11.73
C LEU A 161 11.80 -11.85 10.86
N GLU A 162 11.37 -13.08 10.58
CA GLU A 162 10.15 -13.36 9.80
C GLU A 162 8.92 -12.74 10.46
N LEU A 163 8.73 -13.01 11.76
CA LEU A 163 7.59 -12.52 12.51
C LEU A 163 7.60 -10.99 12.64
N THR A 164 8.78 -10.39 12.74
CA THR A 164 8.94 -8.93 12.76
C THR A 164 8.57 -8.31 11.41
N ALA A 165 8.97 -8.93 10.29
CA ALA A 165 8.62 -8.45 8.95
C ALA A 165 7.09 -8.48 8.72
N ASP A 166 6.45 -9.59 9.07
CA ASP A 166 5.00 -9.76 8.99
C ASP A 166 4.27 -8.74 9.88
N TYR A 167 4.72 -8.58 11.12
CA TYR A 167 4.15 -7.62 12.07
C TYR A 167 4.19 -6.18 11.53
N GLN A 168 5.33 -5.75 10.99
CA GLN A 168 5.46 -4.41 10.43
C GLN A 168 4.53 -4.18 9.24
N MET A 169 4.41 -5.18 8.35
CA MET A 169 3.48 -5.13 7.23
C MET A 169 2.03 -5.00 7.72
N LYS A 170 1.64 -5.80 8.73
CA LYS A 170 0.29 -5.77 9.28
C LYS A 170 -0.04 -4.43 9.93
N VAL A 171 0.89 -3.87 10.71
CA VAL A 171 0.74 -2.53 11.32
C VAL A 171 0.60 -1.45 10.24
N GLN A 172 1.34 -1.56 9.14
CA GLN A 172 1.20 -0.63 8.03
C GLN A 172 -0.17 -0.73 7.36
N GLU A 173 -0.63 -1.95 7.06
CA GLU A 173 -1.96 -2.23 6.49
C GLU A 173 -3.08 -1.65 7.36
N GLU A 174 -3.07 -1.95 8.67
CA GLU A 174 -4.06 -1.44 9.63
C GLU A 174 -4.05 0.09 9.71
N ARG A 175 -2.85 0.70 9.70
CA ARG A 175 -2.70 2.16 9.73
C ARG A 175 -3.21 2.83 8.47
N GLU A 176 -2.95 2.24 7.31
CA GLU A 176 -3.45 2.73 6.02
C GLU A 176 -4.98 2.60 5.94
N ALA A 177 -5.53 1.45 6.33
CA ALA A 177 -6.97 1.23 6.40
C ALA A 177 -7.66 2.23 7.33
N ALA A 178 -7.09 2.50 8.51
CA ALA A 178 -7.62 3.49 9.45
C ALA A 178 -7.54 4.92 8.90
N ARG A 179 -6.48 5.26 8.14
CA ARG A 179 -6.34 6.57 7.51
C ARG A 179 -7.41 6.78 6.43
N GLU A 180 -7.65 5.77 5.62
CA GLU A 180 -8.66 5.80 4.55
C GLU A 180 -10.07 5.90 5.11
N GLU A 181 -10.40 5.12 6.15
CA GLU A 181 -11.71 5.21 6.81
C GLU A 181 -11.95 6.60 7.43
N ARG A 182 -10.93 7.18 8.08
CA ARG A 182 -11.01 8.55 8.59
C ARG A 182 -11.19 9.59 7.47
N ALA A 183 -10.56 9.38 6.32
CA ALA A 183 -10.72 10.28 5.18
C ALA A 183 -12.16 10.19 4.62
N ARG A 184 -12.69 8.98 4.48
CA ARG A 184 -14.08 8.74 4.05
C ARG A 184 -15.09 9.36 5.00
N LEU A 185 -14.95 9.13 6.32
CA LEU A 185 -15.83 9.74 7.32
C LEU A 185 -15.80 11.26 7.29
N ARG A 186 -14.63 11.88 7.08
CA ARG A 186 -14.53 13.34 6.93
C ARG A 186 -15.24 13.84 5.67
N GLU A 187 -15.10 13.15 4.55
CA GLU A 187 -15.81 13.49 3.31
C GLU A 187 -17.33 13.38 3.50
N GLU A 188 -17.80 12.30 4.13
CA GLU A 188 -19.22 12.09 4.41
C GLU A 188 -19.80 13.18 5.33
N GLN A 189 -19.07 13.54 6.39
CA GLN A 189 -19.46 14.63 7.30
C GLN A 189 -19.46 15.99 6.60
N GLN A 190 -18.52 16.23 5.69
CA GLN A 190 -18.45 17.48 4.94
C GLN A 190 -19.63 17.60 3.95
N ALA A 191 -19.95 16.51 3.24
CA ALA A 191 -21.12 16.46 2.36
C ALA A 191 -22.43 16.69 3.13
N GLU A 192 -22.59 16.08 4.32
CA GLU A 192 -23.77 16.30 5.17
C GLU A 192 -23.88 17.76 5.63
N ARG A 193 -22.76 18.37 6.03
CA ARG A 193 -22.72 19.79 6.42
C ARG A 193 -23.10 20.71 5.27
N GLU A 194 -22.63 20.43 4.06
CA GLU A 194 -22.95 21.23 2.87
C GLU A 194 -24.42 21.14 2.48
N LEU A 195 -24.97 19.92 2.46
CA LEU A 195 -26.39 19.71 2.17
C LEU A 195 -27.27 20.45 3.19
N ARG A 196 -26.93 20.35 4.49
CA ARG A 196 -27.63 21.07 5.55
C ARG A 196 -27.51 22.59 5.41
N ALA A 197 -26.31 23.11 5.13
CA ALA A 197 -26.10 24.55 4.98
C ALA A 197 -26.86 25.12 3.78
N GLU A 198 -26.87 24.40 2.65
CA GLU A 198 -27.65 24.80 1.48
C GLU A 198 -29.15 24.74 1.75
N ARG A 199 -29.63 23.72 2.47
CA ARG A 199 -31.03 23.63 2.93
C ARG A 199 -31.43 24.86 3.75
N GLU A 200 -30.64 25.22 4.77
CA GLU A 200 -30.88 26.37 5.62
C GLU A 200 -30.84 27.70 4.83
N ARG A 201 -29.99 27.80 3.81
CA ARG A 201 -29.95 28.95 2.90
C ARG A 201 -31.21 29.05 2.04
N LEU A 202 -31.62 27.95 1.41
CA LEU A 202 -32.83 27.89 0.58
C LEU A 202 -34.09 28.22 1.38
N GLU A 203 -34.19 27.74 2.63
CA GLU A 203 -35.31 28.06 3.51
C GLU A 203 -35.39 29.56 3.85
N LYS A 204 -34.25 30.22 4.08
CA LYS A 204 -34.20 31.67 4.27
C LYS A 204 -34.60 32.44 3.02
N GLU A 205 -34.14 32.00 1.85
CA GLU A 205 -34.48 32.60 0.56
C GLU A 205 -35.98 32.46 0.26
N ARG A 206 -36.54 31.25 0.47
CA ARG A 206 -37.97 30.97 0.38
C ARG A 206 -38.78 31.86 1.32
N ALA A 207 -38.36 31.98 2.58
CA ALA A 207 -39.03 32.82 3.57
C ALA A 207 -39.00 34.31 3.17
N HIS A 208 -37.89 34.78 2.60
CA HIS A 208 -37.78 36.14 2.07
C HIS A 208 -38.81 36.39 0.96
N TYR A 209 -38.86 35.55 -0.07
CA TYR A 209 -39.83 35.71 -1.16
C TYR A 209 -41.27 35.54 -0.71
N ALA A 210 -41.56 34.63 0.23
CA ALA A 210 -42.89 34.49 0.83
C ALA A 210 -43.33 35.76 1.58
N ASN A 211 -42.42 36.41 2.32
CA ASN A 211 -42.71 37.67 2.98
C ASN A 211 -42.94 38.81 1.98
N VAL A 212 -42.15 38.87 0.89
CA VAL A 212 -42.37 39.85 -0.19
C VAL A 212 -43.74 39.63 -0.85
N LEU A 213 -44.12 38.38 -1.13
CA LEU A 213 -45.43 38.03 -1.68
C LEU A 213 -46.57 38.46 -0.75
N ALA A 214 -46.42 38.27 0.55
CA ALA A 214 -47.41 38.68 1.56
C ALA A 214 -47.52 40.21 1.70
N ALA A 215 -46.46 40.96 1.43
CA ALA A 215 -46.43 42.42 1.50
C ALA A 215 -46.99 43.10 0.23
N LEU A 216 -47.25 42.36 -0.85
CA LEU A 216 -47.89 42.89 -2.06
C LEU A 216 -49.39 43.14 -1.82
N SER A 217 -49.81 44.40 -1.98
CA SER A 217 -51.22 44.80 -1.95
C SER A 217 -52.01 44.20 -3.12
N ASP A 218 -53.32 43.97 -2.99
CA ASP A 218 -54.20 43.46 -4.07
C ASP A 218 -54.18 44.30 -5.38
N SER A 219 -53.67 45.54 -5.33
CA SER A 219 -53.48 46.42 -6.49
C SER A 219 -52.14 46.27 -7.23
N SER A 220 -51.23 45.40 -6.75
CA SER A 220 -49.99 45.08 -7.48
C SER A 220 -50.30 44.32 -8.76
N ALA A 221 -49.61 44.62 -9.86
CA ALA A 221 -49.83 43.96 -11.14
C ALA A 221 -49.74 42.43 -10.98
N ASP A 222 -50.73 41.69 -11.47
CA ASP A 222 -50.78 40.21 -11.46
C ASP A 222 -49.47 39.55 -11.94
N GLN A 223 -48.70 40.28 -12.76
CA GLN A 223 -47.41 39.87 -13.28
C GLN A 223 -46.34 39.73 -12.18
N ASP A 224 -46.16 40.74 -11.31
CA ASP A 224 -45.12 40.73 -10.26
C ASP A 224 -45.37 39.59 -9.26
N ARG A 225 -46.65 39.33 -8.99
CA ARG A 225 -47.09 38.26 -8.09
C ARG A 225 -46.76 36.87 -8.64
N ARG A 226 -47.05 36.64 -9.93
CA ARG A 226 -46.70 35.38 -10.63
C ARG A 226 -45.19 35.16 -10.70
N GLU A 227 -44.41 36.22 -10.90
CA GLU A 227 -42.95 36.11 -10.93
C GLU A 227 -42.38 35.65 -9.57
N ILE A 228 -42.90 36.20 -8.47
CA ILE A 228 -42.47 35.81 -7.12
C ILE A 228 -42.93 34.39 -6.78
N GLU A 229 -44.16 34.01 -7.13
CA GLU A 229 -44.64 32.64 -6.98
C GLU A 229 -43.79 31.64 -7.78
N GLY A 230 -43.38 32.01 -9.00
CA GLY A 230 -42.45 31.22 -9.82
C GLY A 230 -41.10 31.00 -9.13
N LYS A 231 -40.53 32.06 -8.52
CA LYS A 231 -39.29 31.95 -7.74
C LYS A 231 -39.44 31.04 -6.52
N ILE A 232 -40.55 31.14 -5.80
CA ILE A 232 -40.83 30.25 -4.66
C ILE A 232 -40.91 28.79 -5.14
N ALA A 233 -41.60 28.52 -6.25
CA ALA A 233 -41.70 27.17 -6.80
C ALA A 233 -40.33 26.61 -7.25
N GLU A 234 -39.47 27.43 -7.83
CA GLU A 234 -38.09 27.05 -8.18
C GLU A 234 -37.28 26.69 -6.92
N ILE A 235 -37.37 27.51 -5.86
CA ILE A 235 -36.70 27.26 -4.59
C ILE A 235 -37.25 25.99 -3.92
N ASP A 236 -38.57 25.78 -3.94
CA ASP A 236 -39.21 24.56 -3.42
C ASP A 236 -38.72 23.30 -4.17
N GLY A 237 -38.49 23.41 -5.49
CA GLY A 237 -37.86 22.35 -6.28
C GLY A 237 -36.44 22.03 -5.84
N ARG A 238 -35.59 23.05 -5.64
CA ARG A 238 -34.21 22.88 -5.13
C ARG A 238 -34.17 22.31 -3.72
N ILE A 239 -35.11 22.71 -2.86
CA ILE A 239 -35.32 22.16 -1.51
C ILE A 239 -35.63 20.67 -1.60
N ALA A 240 -36.57 20.27 -2.47
CA ALA A 240 -36.92 18.87 -2.67
C ALA A 240 -35.75 18.03 -3.19
N GLU A 241 -34.94 18.56 -4.11
CA GLU A 241 -33.73 17.89 -4.61
C GLU A 241 -32.69 17.69 -3.49
N ASN A 242 -32.46 18.72 -2.66
CA ASN A 242 -31.55 18.63 -1.51
C ASN A 242 -32.03 17.59 -0.48
N ASP A 243 -33.33 17.56 -0.16
CA ASP A 243 -33.92 16.54 0.71
C ASP A 243 -33.74 15.14 0.15
N TYR A 244 -34.00 14.99 -1.14
CA TYR A 244 -33.86 13.72 -1.82
C TYR A 244 -32.42 13.20 -1.75
N ARG A 245 -31.42 14.07 -1.99
CA ARG A 245 -30.00 13.73 -1.84
C ARG A 245 -29.60 13.42 -0.39
N THR A 246 -30.23 14.09 0.58
CA THR A 246 -29.99 13.85 2.00
C THR A 246 -30.56 12.49 2.43
N ALA A 247 -31.75 12.12 1.95
CA ALA A 247 -32.42 10.86 2.26
C ALA A 247 -31.80 9.67 1.50
N ASN A 248 -31.39 9.86 0.25
CA ASN A 248 -30.80 8.82 -0.58
C ASN A 248 -29.26 8.81 -0.47
N ILE A 249 -28.74 8.04 0.49
CA ILE A 249 -27.29 7.89 0.71
C ILE A 249 -26.52 7.28 -0.47
N ARG A 250 -27.21 6.69 -1.45
CA ARG A 250 -26.60 6.12 -2.66
C ARG A 250 -26.49 7.15 -3.79
N ALA A 251 -27.17 8.29 -3.68
CA ALA A 251 -27.12 9.35 -4.68
C ALA A 251 -25.82 10.16 -4.57
N GLY A 252 -25.28 10.56 -5.72
CA GLY A 252 -24.07 11.36 -5.79
C GLY A 252 -23.52 11.46 -7.20
N TYR A 253 -22.30 11.98 -7.31
CA TYR A 253 -21.59 12.10 -8.57
C TYR A 253 -20.54 11.01 -8.67
N VAL A 254 -20.53 10.26 -9.76
CA VAL A 254 -19.38 9.46 -10.19
C VAL A 254 -18.47 10.36 -11.01
N TYR A 255 -17.20 10.42 -10.65
CA TYR A 255 -16.21 11.22 -11.35
C TYR A 255 -15.14 10.35 -12.00
N VAL A 256 -14.66 10.80 -13.16
CA VAL A 256 -13.51 10.22 -13.86
C VAL A 256 -12.50 11.33 -14.05
N ILE A 257 -11.32 11.16 -13.48
CA ILE A 257 -10.25 12.17 -13.49
C ILE A 257 -8.91 11.55 -13.85
N SER A 258 -8.01 12.34 -14.43
CA SER A 258 -6.63 11.90 -14.70
C SER A 258 -5.63 12.98 -14.28
N ASN A 259 -4.36 12.60 -14.18
CA ASN A 259 -3.29 13.53 -13.88
C ASN A 259 -2.02 13.05 -14.59
N VAL A 260 -1.88 13.49 -15.83
CA VAL A 260 -0.80 13.08 -16.72
C VAL A 260 0.57 13.45 -16.16
N GLY A 261 0.68 14.62 -15.51
CA GLY A 261 1.96 15.08 -14.98
C GLY A 261 2.48 14.27 -13.79
N SER A 262 1.57 13.67 -13.00
CA SER A 262 1.95 12.91 -11.80
C SER A 262 2.00 11.40 -12.03
N PHE A 263 1.11 10.87 -12.86
CA PHE A 263 0.94 9.43 -13.07
C PHE A 263 1.31 8.96 -14.48
N GLY A 264 1.46 9.88 -15.43
CA GLY A 264 1.67 9.56 -16.84
C GLY A 264 0.35 9.35 -17.60
N PRO A 265 0.45 9.03 -18.91
CA PRO A 265 -0.72 8.81 -19.76
C PRO A 265 -1.45 7.51 -19.39
N ASN A 266 -2.73 7.43 -19.78
CA ASN A 266 -3.56 6.23 -19.65
C ASN A 266 -3.72 5.72 -18.20
N ILE A 267 -3.70 6.63 -17.24
CA ILE A 267 -4.06 6.36 -15.85
C ILE A 267 -5.20 7.27 -15.44
N VAL A 268 -6.31 6.66 -15.04
CA VAL A 268 -7.52 7.35 -14.59
C VAL A 268 -7.87 6.92 -13.18
N LYS A 269 -8.46 7.85 -12.43
CA LYS A 269 -9.16 7.56 -11.18
C LYS A 269 -10.66 7.60 -11.43
N ILE A 270 -11.33 6.55 -10.96
CA ILE A 270 -12.79 6.45 -10.95
C ILE A 270 -13.21 6.45 -9.49
N GLY A 271 -14.03 7.42 -9.09
CA GLY A 271 -14.54 7.51 -7.73
C GLY A 271 -15.93 8.11 -7.69
N LEU A 272 -16.48 8.23 -6.49
CA LEU A 272 -17.75 8.89 -6.26
C LEU A 272 -17.63 9.95 -5.17
N THR A 273 -18.51 10.94 -5.21
CA THR A 273 -18.65 11.94 -4.17
C THR A 273 -20.11 12.29 -3.92
N ARG A 274 -20.44 12.53 -2.66
CA ARG A 274 -21.77 13.01 -2.24
C ARG A 274 -21.82 14.52 -2.03
N ARG A 275 -20.70 15.21 -2.22
CA ARG A 275 -20.58 16.66 -2.07
C ARG A 275 -21.61 17.38 -2.93
N LEU A 276 -22.08 18.52 -2.45
CA LEU A 276 -23.03 19.34 -3.20
C LEU A 276 -22.36 19.79 -4.52
N GLU A 277 -21.14 20.29 -4.40
CA GLU A 277 -20.26 20.71 -5.50
C GLU A 277 -19.15 19.66 -5.75
N PRO A 278 -19.28 18.80 -6.77
CA PRO A 278 -18.31 17.72 -7.02
C PRO A 278 -16.90 18.22 -7.38
N MET A 279 -16.78 19.42 -7.95
CA MET A 279 -15.48 20.02 -8.30
C MET A 279 -14.63 20.39 -7.08
N ASP A 280 -15.24 20.70 -5.93
CA ASP A 280 -14.51 20.91 -4.68
C ASP A 280 -13.75 19.64 -4.29
N ARG A 281 -14.38 18.47 -4.44
CA ARG A 281 -13.75 17.18 -4.14
C ARG A 281 -12.56 16.91 -5.07
N VAL A 282 -12.70 17.19 -6.36
CA VAL A 282 -11.60 17.01 -7.32
C VAL A 282 -10.40 17.88 -6.95
N ARG A 283 -10.63 19.14 -6.57
CA ARG A 283 -9.56 20.05 -6.11
C ARG A 283 -8.87 19.55 -4.84
N GLU A 284 -9.65 19.12 -3.84
CA GLU A 284 -9.13 18.55 -2.59
C GLU A 284 -8.23 17.32 -2.82
N LEU A 285 -8.57 16.48 -3.82
CA LEU A 285 -7.76 15.33 -4.19
C LEU A 285 -6.41 15.71 -4.82
N GLY A 286 -6.37 16.83 -5.56
CA GLY A 286 -5.15 17.37 -6.17
C GLY A 286 -4.22 18.02 -5.14
N ASP A 287 -4.74 18.93 -4.32
CA ASP A 287 -3.93 19.82 -3.47
C ASP A 287 -3.09 19.09 -2.41
N ALA A 288 -3.56 17.94 -1.93
CA ALA A 288 -2.97 17.30 -0.77
C ALA A 288 -1.81 16.34 -1.09
N SER A 289 -1.62 15.92 -2.34
CA SER A 289 -0.85 14.69 -2.60
C SER A 289 -0.14 14.58 -3.95
N VAL A 290 -0.35 15.51 -4.88
CA VAL A 290 0.24 15.43 -6.23
C VAL A 290 0.77 16.79 -6.71
N PRO A 291 1.84 16.82 -7.54
CA PRO A 291 2.45 18.07 -8.01
C PRO A 291 1.61 18.85 -9.03
N PHE A 292 0.67 18.19 -9.71
CA PHE A 292 -0.23 18.81 -10.68
C PHE A 292 -1.69 18.54 -10.29
N GLY A 293 -2.61 19.43 -10.69
CA GLY A 293 -4.05 19.21 -10.53
C GLY A 293 -4.57 18.02 -11.35
N PHE A 294 -5.80 17.61 -11.06
CA PHE A 294 -6.49 16.60 -11.87
C PHE A 294 -7.28 17.25 -13.00
N ASP A 295 -7.17 16.66 -14.19
CA ASP A 295 -8.07 16.90 -15.32
C ASP A 295 -9.37 16.11 -15.12
N VAL A 296 -10.51 16.73 -15.40
CA VAL A 296 -11.84 16.12 -15.24
C VAL A 296 -12.35 15.65 -16.58
N HIS A 297 -12.65 14.36 -16.68
CA HIS A 297 -13.20 13.74 -17.89
C HIS A 297 -14.70 13.53 -17.82
N ALA A 298 -15.24 13.26 -16.62
CA ALA A 298 -16.66 13.11 -16.42
C ALA A 298 -17.06 13.49 -15.00
N LEU A 299 -18.24 14.10 -14.87
CA LEU A 299 -19.00 14.25 -13.63
C LEU A 299 -20.43 13.81 -13.90
N PHE A 300 -20.77 12.60 -13.45
CA PHE A 300 -22.06 11.98 -13.74
C PHE A 300 -22.88 11.85 -12.46
N PHE A 301 -23.99 12.59 -12.38
CA PHE A 301 -24.95 12.42 -11.28
C PHE A 301 -25.74 11.13 -11.45
N SER A 302 -25.91 10.39 -10.36
CA SER A 302 -26.74 9.19 -10.32
C SER A 302 -27.46 9.08 -8.98
N ASP A 303 -28.73 8.65 -9.02
CA ASP A 303 -29.50 8.24 -7.84
C ASP A 303 -28.88 7.03 -7.12
N ASN A 304 -28.01 6.29 -7.79
CA ASN A 304 -27.34 5.12 -7.27
C ASN A 304 -25.87 5.08 -7.73
N ALA A 305 -25.15 6.18 -7.48
CA ALA A 305 -23.74 6.34 -7.80
C ALA A 305 -22.87 5.19 -7.25
N VAL A 306 -23.21 4.67 -6.07
CA VAL A 306 -22.53 3.50 -5.46
C VAL A 306 -22.55 2.28 -6.37
N SER A 307 -23.68 1.99 -7.04
CA SER A 307 -23.74 0.81 -7.91
C SER A 307 -23.04 1.05 -9.24
N VAL A 308 -23.11 2.26 -9.77
CA VAL A 308 -22.40 2.65 -11.00
C VAL A 308 -20.89 2.55 -10.81
N GLU A 309 -20.39 3.09 -9.70
CA GLU A 309 -18.97 3.06 -9.37
C GLU A 309 -18.47 1.62 -9.12
N ALA A 310 -19.19 0.82 -8.34
CA ALA A 310 -18.84 -0.58 -8.09
C ALA A 310 -18.83 -1.42 -9.39
N GLU A 311 -19.75 -1.13 -10.32
CA GLU A 311 -19.78 -1.76 -11.64
C GLU A 311 -18.53 -1.43 -12.46
N LEU A 312 -18.18 -0.15 -12.55
CA LEU A 312 -16.97 0.30 -13.26
C LEU A 312 -15.72 -0.34 -12.65
N HIS A 313 -15.59 -0.31 -11.32
CA HIS A 313 -14.46 -0.92 -10.62
C HIS A 313 -14.34 -2.42 -10.89
N ARG A 314 -15.47 -3.11 -11.05
CA ARG A 314 -15.47 -4.53 -11.40
C ARG A 314 -15.00 -4.76 -12.83
N ARG A 315 -15.47 -3.97 -13.79
CA ARG A 315 -15.06 -4.06 -15.20
C ARG A 315 -13.56 -3.77 -15.38
N PHE A 316 -13.04 -2.76 -14.68
CA PHE A 316 -11.63 -2.37 -14.72
C PHE A 316 -10.76 -3.06 -13.66
N ALA A 317 -11.26 -4.09 -12.95
CA ALA A 317 -10.52 -4.77 -11.90
C ALA A 317 -9.16 -5.32 -12.37
N HIS A 318 -9.11 -5.85 -13.60
CA HIS A 318 -7.89 -6.35 -14.24
C HIS A 318 -6.85 -5.25 -14.53
N ALA A 319 -7.31 -4.02 -14.71
CA ALA A 319 -6.51 -2.84 -15.04
C ALA A 319 -6.12 -2.00 -13.81
N ARG A 320 -6.36 -2.47 -12.58
CA ARG A 320 -5.98 -1.74 -11.37
C ARG A 320 -4.48 -1.47 -11.31
N VAL A 321 -4.11 -0.22 -11.00
CA VAL A 321 -2.73 0.20 -10.76
C VAL A 321 -2.24 -0.38 -9.43
N ASN A 322 -3.04 -0.23 -8.36
CA ASN A 322 -2.75 -0.86 -7.08
C ASN A 322 -3.52 -2.18 -6.94
N ARG A 323 -2.79 -3.30 -6.93
CA ARG A 323 -3.35 -4.66 -6.79
C ARG A 323 -3.37 -5.17 -5.34
N VAL A 324 -2.77 -4.43 -4.42
CA VAL A 324 -2.69 -4.79 -3.00
C VAL A 324 -3.77 -4.05 -2.22
N ASN A 325 -3.77 -2.71 -2.32
CA ASN A 325 -4.78 -1.87 -1.71
C ASN A 325 -5.84 -1.49 -2.76
N LEU A 326 -6.93 -2.26 -2.78
CA LEU A 326 -8.03 -2.10 -3.75
C LEU A 326 -8.87 -0.83 -3.53
N ARG A 327 -8.71 -0.14 -2.39
CA ARG A 327 -9.34 1.18 -2.15
C ARG A 327 -8.62 2.31 -2.88
N ARG A 328 -7.45 2.04 -3.47
CA ARG A 328 -6.75 2.96 -4.37
C ARG A 328 -7.25 2.74 -5.80
N GLU A 329 -8.27 3.49 -6.16
CA GLU A 329 -9.09 3.29 -7.36
C GLU A 329 -8.48 3.97 -8.60
N TYR A 330 -7.20 3.68 -8.86
CA TYR A 330 -6.51 4.09 -10.08
C TYR A 330 -6.43 2.90 -11.03
N PHE A 331 -6.64 3.16 -12.32
CA PHE A 331 -6.74 2.14 -13.36
C PHE A 331 -5.90 2.53 -14.57
N TYR A 332 -5.21 1.55 -15.15
CA TYR A 332 -4.57 1.63 -16.46
C TYR A 332 -5.65 1.61 -17.54
N ALA A 333 -6.25 2.76 -17.82
CA ALA A 333 -7.30 2.93 -18.80
C ALA A 333 -7.29 4.37 -19.33
N THR A 334 -7.84 4.55 -20.52
CA THR A 334 -8.08 5.85 -21.14
C THR A 334 -9.44 6.41 -20.71
N PRO A 335 -9.62 7.74 -20.70
CA PRO A 335 -10.93 8.34 -20.51
C PRO A 335 -11.99 7.78 -21.47
N ALA A 336 -11.63 7.56 -22.74
CA ALA A 336 -12.54 7.02 -23.76
C ALA A 336 -13.04 5.61 -23.42
N GLU A 337 -12.19 4.73 -22.89
CA GLU A 337 -12.61 3.38 -22.44
C GLU A 337 -13.59 3.46 -21.26
N VAL A 338 -13.33 4.35 -20.30
CA VAL A 338 -14.22 4.55 -19.16
C VAL A 338 -15.56 5.16 -19.62
N LYS A 339 -15.54 6.08 -20.58
CA LYS A 339 -16.75 6.64 -21.20
C LYS A 339 -17.63 5.54 -21.78
N ALA A 340 -17.05 4.65 -22.60
CA ALA A 340 -17.78 3.55 -23.21
C ALA A 340 -18.44 2.65 -22.16
N ALA A 341 -17.69 2.28 -21.11
CA ALA A 341 -18.23 1.51 -20.00
C ALA A 341 -19.34 2.26 -19.24
N LEU A 342 -19.18 3.56 -19.01
CA LEU A 342 -20.16 4.38 -18.29
C LEU A 342 -21.46 4.57 -19.08
N VAL A 343 -21.40 4.72 -20.41
CA VAL A 343 -22.58 4.72 -21.30
C VAL A 343 -23.36 3.41 -21.16
N GLU A 344 -22.69 2.27 -21.16
CA GLU A 344 -23.37 0.96 -21.02
C GLU A 344 -24.02 0.77 -19.66
N VAL A 345 -23.44 1.33 -18.60
CA VAL A 345 -23.91 1.16 -17.22
C VAL A 345 -25.04 2.13 -16.88
N ALA A 346 -24.92 3.38 -17.30
CA ALA A 346 -25.81 4.47 -16.89
C ALA A 346 -26.68 5.03 -18.02
N GLY A 347 -26.48 4.56 -19.26
CA GLY A 347 -27.27 4.92 -20.43
C GLY A 347 -26.79 6.20 -21.11
N ASN A 348 -26.96 7.36 -20.46
CA ASN A 348 -26.76 8.66 -21.10
C ASN A 348 -25.77 9.54 -20.35
N LEU A 349 -24.76 10.04 -21.06
CA LEU A 349 -23.74 10.97 -20.57
C LEU A 349 -24.01 12.35 -21.16
N LEU A 350 -24.26 13.34 -20.30
CA LEU A 350 -24.52 14.72 -20.72
C LEU A 350 -23.24 15.44 -21.17
N GLU A 351 -22.14 15.24 -20.43
CA GLU A 351 -20.86 15.92 -20.68
C GLU A 351 -19.69 14.96 -20.43
N PHE A 352 -18.78 14.84 -21.40
CA PHE A 352 -17.57 14.04 -21.28
C PHE A 352 -16.41 14.69 -22.06
N THR A 353 -15.28 14.89 -21.40
CA THR A 353 -14.06 15.45 -21.99
C THR A 353 -13.03 14.34 -22.17
N GLU A 354 -12.67 14.02 -23.41
CA GLU A 354 -11.73 12.92 -23.69
C GLU A 354 -10.26 13.31 -23.50
N ALA A 355 -9.89 14.53 -23.85
CA ALA A 355 -8.53 15.03 -23.73
C ALA A 355 -8.26 15.57 -22.32
N ALA A 356 -7.10 15.21 -21.74
CA ALA A 356 -6.58 15.88 -20.56
C ALA A 356 -5.91 17.20 -21.00
N GLU A 357 -6.27 18.32 -20.38
CA GLU A 357 -5.68 19.63 -20.72
C GLU A 357 -4.26 19.74 -20.17
N ALA A 358 -4.04 19.25 -18.94
CA ALA A 358 -2.73 19.14 -18.29
C ALA A 358 -1.86 20.41 -18.42
N GLU A 359 -2.48 21.60 -18.32
CA GLU A 359 -1.87 22.89 -18.70
C GLU A 359 -0.54 23.13 -17.98
N GLN A 360 -0.52 22.97 -16.66
CA GLN A 360 0.69 23.18 -15.84
C GLN A 360 1.80 22.17 -16.19
N TYR A 361 1.44 20.93 -16.55
CA TYR A 361 2.41 19.93 -16.95
C TYR A 361 3.03 20.29 -18.31
N HIS A 362 2.21 20.67 -19.30
CA HIS A 362 2.72 21.11 -20.60
C HIS A 362 3.58 22.36 -20.50
N ALA A 363 3.18 23.33 -19.66
CA ALA A 363 4.00 24.50 -19.37
C ALA A 363 5.35 24.11 -18.75
N SER A 364 5.36 23.15 -17.83
CA SER A 364 6.59 22.64 -17.21
C SER A 364 7.50 21.94 -18.22
N GLU A 365 6.95 21.15 -19.14
CA GLU A 365 7.70 20.49 -20.21
C GLU A 365 8.30 21.50 -21.20
N LEU A 366 7.57 22.58 -21.52
CA LEU A 366 8.08 23.68 -22.35
C LEU A 366 9.26 24.39 -21.69
N VAL A 367 9.19 24.65 -20.37
CA VAL A 367 10.31 25.23 -19.62
C VAL A 367 11.53 24.30 -19.66
N ARG A 368 11.34 23.00 -19.39
CA ARG A 368 12.42 21.99 -19.46
C ARG A 368 13.04 21.87 -20.86
N ALA A 369 12.24 22.02 -21.91
CA ALA A 369 12.73 22.02 -23.28
C ALA A 369 13.58 23.28 -23.57
N GLY A 370 13.16 24.44 -23.06
CA GLY A 370 13.92 25.69 -23.15
C GLY A 370 15.26 25.63 -22.41
N GLU A 371 15.29 25.07 -21.19
CA GLU A 371 16.51 24.89 -20.39
C GLU A 371 17.52 23.97 -21.10
N ARG A 372 17.05 22.82 -21.61
CA ARG A 372 17.91 21.88 -22.37
C ARG A 372 18.43 22.51 -23.67
N GLY A 373 17.62 23.32 -24.35
CA GLY A 373 18.05 24.07 -25.53
C GLY A 373 19.11 25.13 -25.20
N ALA A 374 18.98 25.82 -24.07
CA ALA A 374 19.95 26.83 -23.63
C ALA A 374 21.29 26.21 -23.18
N GLU A 375 21.26 25.05 -22.50
CA GLU A 375 22.46 24.29 -22.14
C GLU A 375 23.17 23.73 -23.37
N GLY A 376 22.42 23.21 -24.35
CA GLY A 376 22.98 22.75 -25.63
C GLY A 376 23.65 23.87 -26.44
N ILE A 377 23.03 25.06 -26.49
CA ILE A 377 23.62 26.26 -27.12
C ILE A 377 24.86 26.74 -26.35
N SER A 378 24.87 26.63 -25.01
CA SER A 378 26.03 26.97 -24.19
C SER A 378 27.20 26.02 -24.42
N ALA A 379 26.94 24.71 -24.50
CA ALA A 379 27.95 23.69 -24.77
C ALA A 379 28.56 23.83 -26.17
N ASP A 380 27.73 24.00 -27.21
CA ASP A 380 28.18 24.22 -28.59
C ASP A 380 29.01 25.51 -28.72
N ARG A 381 28.65 26.57 -27.99
CA ARG A 381 29.43 27.82 -27.98
C ARG A 381 30.78 27.67 -27.30
N ILE A 382 30.88 26.86 -26.25
CA ILE A 382 32.15 26.57 -25.58
C ILE A 382 33.04 25.72 -26.49
N ASP A 383 32.50 24.68 -27.14
CA ASP A 383 33.28 23.84 -28.06
C ASP A 383 33.72 24.61 -29.32
N THR A 384 32.88 25.50 -29.85
CA THR A 384 33.25 26.37 -30.99
C THR A 384 34.33 27.38 -30.59
N ALA A 385 34.25 27.96 -29.39
CA ALA A 385 35.27 28.87 -28.88
C ALA A 385 36.61 28.16 -28.60
N ILE A 386 36.59 26.92 -28.12
CA ILE A 386 37.78 26.09 -27.92
C ILE A 386 38.40 25.69 -29.27
N GLN A 387 37.59 25.29 -30.27
CA GLN A 387 38.10 24.98 -31.61
C GLN A 387 38.72 26.19 -32.31
N GLN A 388 38.14 27.38 -32.16
CA GLN A 388 38.71 28.62 -32.71
C GLN A 388 40.00 29.06 -31.99
N ALA A 389 40.14 28.76 -30.69
CA ALA A 389 41.37 29.03 -29.94
C ALA A 389 42.51 28.04 -30.27
N VAL A 390 42.20 26.79 -30.65
CA VAL A 390 43.19 25.76 -30.98
C VAL A 390 43.69 25.84 -32.43
N LEU A 391 42.93 26.47 -33.34
CA LEU A 391 43.29 26.66 -34.75
C LEU A 391 43.91 28.03 -35.06
N GLY A 392 44.20 28.82 -34.02
CA GLY A 392 44.67 30.21 -34.10
C GLY A 392 46.08 30.46 -33.57
N GLU A 393 47.00 29.50 -33.68
CA GLU A 393 48.46 29.71 -33.52
C GLU A 393 49.24 29.25 -34.75
#